data_AF-A0A5C5V935-F1
#
_entry.id   AF-A0A5C5V935-F1
#
_cell.length_a   1.000
_cell.length_b   1.000
_cell.length_c   1.000
_cell.angle_alpha   90.00
_cell.angle_beta   90.00
_cell.angle_gamma   90.00
#
_symmetry.space_group_name_H-M   'P 1'
#
loop_
_entity.id
_entity.type
_entity.pdbx_description
1 polymer ?
#
loop_
_entity_poly.entity_id
_entity_poly.type
_entity_poly.pdbx_seq_one_letter_code
_entity_poly.pdbx_strand_id
1 'polypeptide(L)'
;MHIQPLLLSSINSVGPALRSGGTSAPSKPAPTSKPSQPEDELTLSPEAEAAAAEETSGSSGLTELSPEETQQVQELKSRDREVRQHEQAHLAAAGGFALGGPTYTYQNGPDGQQYAIGGEVQIDTSPIEGDPEATIAKARIIRAAALAPAEPSSQDKAVAAAATQLMQSAQQELRERETNSDETEELDGEKLLSSVDVNADPPSSEGSALSSPSQPEAAAKSAVINYFLKEAEQAYSQSSPQSAGSLFLLA
;
A
#
# COMPACT_ATOMS: atom_id res chain seq x y z
N MET A 1 0.14 -39.39 48.73
CA MET A 1 0.93 -38.18 48.97
C MET A 1 0.17 -37.03 48.36
N HIS A 2 -0.33 -36.13 49.21
CA HIS A 2 -1.16 -34.98 48.86
C HIS A 2 -0.26 -33.81 48.46
N ILE A 3 -0.51 -33.18 47.31
CA ILE A 3 0.06 -31.87 46.98
C ILE A 3 -1.11 -31.01 46.47
N GLN A 4 -1.46 -29.99 47.25
CA GLN A 4 -2.47 -28.99 46.94
C GLN A 4 -1.90 -27.91 46.01
N PRO A 5 -2.72 -27.26 45.16
CA PRO A 5 -2.30 -26.10 44.39
C PRO A 5 -2.43 -24.81 45.22
N LEU A 6 -1.38 -23.98 45.21
CA LEU A 6 -1.41 -22.61 45.73
C LEU A 6 -1.85 -21.66 44.60
N LEU A 7 -3.03 -21.06 44.76
CA LEU A 7 -3.45 -19.86 44.04
C LEU A 7 -3.01 -18.64 44.84
N LEU A 8 -2.11 -17.81 44.29
CA LEU A 8 -1.89 -16.46 44.77
C LEU A 8 -2.30 -15.44 43.71
N SER A 9 -3.34 -14.71 44.09
CA SER A 9 -3.89 -13.49 43.52
C SER A 9 -2.92 -12.32 43.65
N SER A 10 -2.82 -11.50 42.61
CA SER A 10 -2.50 -10.07 42.77
C SER A 10 -3.00 -9.27 41.57
N ILE A 11 -4.15 -8.62 41.76
CA ILE A 11 -4.67 -7.56 40.89
C ILE A 11 -4.14 -6.23 41.43
N ASN A 12 -3.24 -5.57 40.71
CA ASN A 12 -2.82 -4.21 41.04
C ASN A 12 -3.56 -3.24 40.10
N SER A 13 -4.54 -2.54 40.67
CA SER A 13 -5.35 -1.51 40.01
C SER A 13 -4.85 -0.15 40.48
N VAL A 14 -4.26 0.62 39.56
CA VAL A 14 -3.90 2.02 39.78
C VAL A 14 -4.33 2.79 38.53
N GLY A 15 -5.34 3.65 38.70
CA GLY A 15 -5.84 4.52 37.64
C GLY A 15 -5.08 5.85 37.54
N PRO A 16 -5.25 6.61 36.45
CA PRO A 16 -4.86 8.01 36.41
C PRO A 16 -6.09 8.93 36.53
N ALA A 17 -5.95 9.93 37.40
CA ALA A 17 -6.90 11.01 37.61
C ALA A 17 -6.92 11.97 36.42
N LEU A 18 -8.10 12.15 35.81
CA LEU A 18 -8.40 13.24 34.89
C LEU A 18 -8.75 14.50 35.70
N ARG A 19 -8.06 15.61 35.42
CA ARG A 19 -8.43 16.95 35.91
C ARG A 19 -8.39 17.92 34.73
N SER A 20 -9.55 18.13 34.11
CA SER A 20 -9.79 19.17 33.09
C SER A 20 -10.41 20.40 33.73
N GLY A 21 -9.85 21.59 33.47
CA GLY A 21 -10.48 22.85 33.84
C GLY A 21 -9.76 24.06 33.25
N GLY A 22 -10.52 24.96 32.61
CA GLY A 22 -10.12 26.31 32.18
C GLY A 22 -10.21 26.51 30.66
N THR A 23 -11.38 26.73 30.05
CA THR A 23 -12.16 27.99 29.90
C THR A 23 -11.41 29.19 29.27
N SER A 24 -12.02 29.68 28.18
CA SER A 24 -12.05 31.08 27.67
C SER A 24 -11.23 31.41 26.41
N ALA A 25 -11.89 31.26 25.27
CA ALA A 25 -11.94 32.29 24.20
C ALA A 25 -13.02 33.35 24.59
N PRO A 26 -13.33 34.40 23.82
CA PRO A 26 -12.75 34.88 22.55
C PRO A 26 -12.50 36.42 22.54
N SER A 27 -11.92 36.98 21.47
CA SER A 27 -12.37 38.27 20.89
C SER A 27 -11.62 38.62 19.59
N LYS A 28 -12.39 38.64 18.50
CA LYS A 28 -12.14 39.40 17.26
C LYS A 28 -13.15 40.57 17.30
N PRO A 29 -12.82 41.76 16.77
CA PRO A 29 -13.36 42.11 15.46
C PRO A 29 -12.40 42.94 14.58
N ALA A 30 -12.55 42.80 13.26
CA ALA A 30 -12.18 43.78 12.22
C ALA A 30 -13.47 44.55 11.82
N PRO A 31 -13.53 45.53 10.87
CA PRO A 31 -12.49 46.07 9.96
C PRO A 31 -12.55 47.61 9.69
N THR A 32 -11.73 48.05 8.72
CA THR A 32 -11.88 49.20 7.78
C THR A 32 -11.45 50.61 8.21
N SER A 33 -10.34 51.12 7.63
CA SER A 33 -10.31 52.28 6.72
C SER A 33 -8.95 52.40 5.96
N LYS A 34 -9.03 52.67 4.66
CA LYS A 34 -7.98 53.09 3.69
C LYS A 34 -8.20 54.62 3.43
N PRO A 35 -7.38 55.44 2.71
CA PRO A 35 -6.04 55.33 2.08
C PRO A 35 -5.05 56.47 2.47
N SER A 36 -3.78 56.41 2.01
CA SER A 36 -3.11 57.48 1.21
C SER A 36 -1.63 57.15 0.97
N GLN A 37 -1.18 57.30 -0.27
CA GLN A 37 0.23 57.25 -0.68
C GLN A 37 1.01 58.49 -0.17
N PRO A 38 2.35 58.47 -0.21
CA PRO A 38 3.01 59.02 -1.39
C PRO A 38 4.19 58.18 -1.92
N GLU A 39 4.51 58.51 -3.16
CA GLU A 39 5.61 58.07 -4.00
C GLU A 39 6.98 58.60 -3.50
N ASP A 40 8.03 57.99 -4.06
CA ASP A 40 9.36 58.56 -4.30
C ASP A 40 10.35 58.62 -3.12
N GLU A 41 11.38 57.76 -3.15
CA GLU A 41 12.76 58.19 -3.47
C GLU A 41 13.73 56.99 -3.39
N LEU A 42 14.39 56.68 -4.51
CA LEU A 42 15.56 55.81 -4.56
C LEU A 42 16.73 56.52 -3.85
N THR A 43 17.29 55.91 -2.80
CA THR A 43 18.69 56.13 -2.44
C THR A 43 19.41 54.80 -2.22
N LEU A 44 20.33 54.51 -3.15
CA LEU A 44 21.32 53.44 -3.07
C LEU A 44 22.49 53.92 -2.22
N SER A 45 22.87 53.16 -1.19
CA SER A 45 24.29 52.87 -0.92
C SER A 45 24.45 51.61 -0.06
N PRO A 46 25.43 50.74 -0.40
CA PRO A 46 25.74 49.51 0.30
C PRO A 46 26.78 49.76 1.40
N GLU A 47 26.66 49.12 2.56
CA GLU A 47 27.78 48.53 3.33
C GLU A 47 27.25 47.92 4.65
N ALA A 48 27.78 46.74 4.99
CA ALA A 48 27.93 46.17 6.34
C ALA A 48 26.67 45.76 7.15
N GLU A 49 26.35 44.46 7.13
CA GLU A 49 26.53 43.63 8.33
C GLU A 49 26.52 42.13 7.97
N ALA A 50 27.73 41.59 7.90
CA ALA A 50 27.98 40.16 8.00
C ALA A 50 28.05 39.80 9.49
N ALA A 51 27.14 38.96 9.98
CA ALA A 51 27.34 38.11 11.16
C ALA A 51 26.08 37.28 11.45
N ALA A 52 26.09 36.02 11.01
CA ALA A 52 25.49 34.86 11.71
C ALA A 52 25.48 33.65 10.76
N ALA A 53 26.65 33.25 10.30
CA ALA A 53 26.89 31.94 9.72
C ALA A 53 28.02 31.32 10.54
N GLU A 54 27.66 30.72 11.68
CA GLU A 54 28.56 29.94 12.51
C GLU A 54 27.75 28.76 13.09
N GLU A 55 28.33 27.57 12.92
CA GLU A 55 28.07 26.33 13.64
C GLU A 55 26.79 25.53 13.33
N THR A 56 26.87 24.68 12.30
CA THR A 56 26.79 23.21 12.48
C THR A 56 27.35 22.47 11.25
N SER A 57 28.61 22.76 10.88
CA SER A 57 29.40 21.72 10.22
C SER A 57 29.86 20.76 11.30
N GLY A 58 29.00 19.80 11.63
CA GLY A 58 29.34 18.65 12.45
C GLY A 58 30.36 17.79 11.72
N SER A 59 31.63 18.21 11.74
CA SER A 59 32.79 17.35 11.55
C SER A 59 32.91 16.40 12.75
N SER A 60 31.88 15.57 12.97
CA SER A 60 31.97 14.42 13.87
C SER A 60 32.50 13.25 13.05
N GLY A 61 33.71 12.80 13.38
CA GLY A 61 34.16 11.46 13.00
C GLY A 61 35.48 11.34 12.24
N LEU A 62 36.31 12.37 12.16
CA LEU A 62 37.72 12.17 11.74
C LEU A 62 38.64 11.94 12.95
N THR A 63 38.15 11.20 13.94
CA THR A 63 39.04 10.39 14.78
C THR A 63 39.47 9.21 13.92
N GLU A 64 40.77 9.03 13.76
CA GLU A 64 41.31 7.88 13.03
C GLU A 64 40.83 6.60 13.73
N LEU A 65 39.94 5.86 13.07
CA LEU A 65 39.32 4.66 13.63
C LEU A 65 40.40 3.61 13.89
N SER A 66 40.27 2.88 14.98
CA SER A 66 41.08 1.68 15.19
C SER A 66 40.78 0.63 14.11
N PRO A 67 41.67 -0.35 13.89
CA PRO A 67 41.39 -1.49 13.01
C PRO A 67 40.08 -2.22 13.40
N GLU A 68 39.81 -2.34 14.70
CA GLU A 68 38.60 -2.99 15.22
C GLU A 68 37.33 -2.16 14.91
N GLU A 69 37.39 -0.84 15.10
CA GLU A 69 36.28 0.07 14.77
C GLU A 69 36.02 0.09 13.26
N THR A 70 37.08 0.04 12.46
CA THR A 70 36.98 -0.04 10.99
C THR A 70 36.26 -1.33 10.57
N GLN A 71 36.60 -2.47 11.18
CA GLN A 71 35.92 -3.73 10.91
C GLN A 71 34.43 -3.64 11.29
N GLN A 72 34.11 -3.07 12.45
CA GLN A 72 32.73 -2.89 12.88
C GLN A 72 31.93 -2.05 11.88
N VAL A 73 32.50 -0.95 11.38
CA VAL A 73 31.87 -0.11 10.36
C VAL A 73 31.63 -0.90 9.06
N GLN A 74 32.57 -1.76 8.66
CA GLN A 74 32.38 -2.60 7.46
C GLN A 74 31.24 -3.60 7.63
N GLU A 75 31.12 -4.24 8.80
CA GLU A 75 30.03 -5.16 9.11
C GLU A 75 28.67 -4.44 9.12
N LEU A 76 28.60 -3.25 9.73
CA LEU A 76 27.40 -2.41 9.71
C LEU A 76 27.01 -2.01 8.29
N LYS A 77 27.97 -1.61 7.44
CA LYS A 77 27.74 -1.30 6.02
C LYS A 77 27.28 -2.49 5.19
N SER A 78 27.67 -3.72 5.54
CA SER A 78 27.18 -4.93 4.87
C SER A 78 25.72 -5.15 5.23
N ARG A 79 25.43 -5.20 6.52
CA ARG A 79 24.08 -5.41 7.05
C ARG A 79 23.09 -4.36 6.56
N ASP A 80 23.51 -3.11 6.54
CA ASP A 80 22.71 -1.99 6.05
C ASP A 80 22.31 -2.14 4.58
N ARG A 81 23.24 -2.61 3.73
CA ARG A 81 22.92 -2.92 2.33
C ARG A 81 21.98 -4.12 2.21
N GLU A 82 22.22 -5.17 2.97
CA GLU A 82 21.38 -6.37 2.99
C GLU A 82 19.95 -6.04 3.42
N VAL A 83 19.78 -5.30 4.53
CA VAL A 83 18.48 -4.87 5.04
C VAL A 83 17.75 -4.01 4.00
N ARG A 84 18.42 -3.02 3.40
CA ARG A 84 17.75 -2.20 2.38
C ARG A 84 17.34 -3.00 1.15
N GLN A 85 18.17 -3.94 0.72
CA GLN A 85 17.84 -4.82 -0.40
C GLN A 85 16.65 -5.74 -0.04
N HIS A 86 16.62 -6.26 1.18
CA HIS A 86 15.54 -7.08 1.71
C HIS A 86 14.21 -6.31 1.68
N GLU A 87 14.19 -5.10 2.26
CA GLU A 87 12.98 -4.27 2.28
C GLU A 87 12.56 -3.81 0.89
N GLN A 88 13.52 -3.52 0.01
CA GLN A 88 13.22 -3.13 -1.37
C GLN A 88 12.56 -4.28 -2.14
N ALA A 89 12.96 -5.53 -1.89
CA ALA A 89 12.35 -6.70 -2.51
C ALA A 89 10.90 -6.88 -2.05
N HIS A 90 10.62 -6.69 -0.75
CA HIS A 90 9.26 -6.67 -0.23
C HIS A 90 8.40 -5.58 -0.89
N LEU A 91 8.90 -4.33 -0.92
CA LEU A 91 8.17 -3.20 -1.50
C LEU A 91 7.86 -3.41 -2.98
N ALA A 92 8.86 -3.84 -3.76
CA ALA A 92 8.71 -4.07 -5.19
C ALA A 92 7.65 -5.14 -5.50
N ALA A 93 7.59 -6.20 -4.68
CA ALA A 93 6.62 -7.26 -4.86
C ALA A 93 5.22 -6.89 -4.31
N ALA A 94 5.13 -6.06 -3.28
CA ALA A 94 3.86 -5.60 -2.71
C ALA A 94 3.13 -4.63 -3.64
N GLY A 95 3.89 -3.82 -4.41
CA GLY A 95 3.33 -2.84 -5.34
C GLY A 95 2.34 -1.89 -4.64
N GLY A 96 1.15 -1.73 -5.21
CA GLY A 96 0.11 -0.84 -4.68
C GLY A 96 -0.54 -1.30 -3.36
N PHE A 97 -0.20 -2.47 -2.84
CA PHE A 97 -0.72 -2.96 -1.55
C PHE A 97 0.20 -2.67 -0.37
N ALA A 98 1.36 -2.08 -0.61
CA ALA A 98 2.18 -1.51 0.46
C ALA A 98 1.47 -0.27 1.03
N LEU A 99 1.39 -0.17 2.35
CA LEU A 99 0.81 0.97 3.08
C LEU A 99 1.77 2.18 3.15
N GLY A 100 2.98 2.03 2.64
CA GLY A 100 4.00 3.06 2.62
C GLY A 100 5.35 2.53 2.15
N GLY A 101 6.37 3.37 2.24
CA GLY A 101 7.75 2.95 2.04
C GLY A 101 8.27 2.09 3.20
N PRO A 102 9.45 1.48 3.02
CA PRO A 102 10.07 0.67 4.07
C PRO A 102 10.44 1.53 5.27
N THR A 103 10.26 0.97 6.46
CA THR A 103 10.74 1.54 7.71
C THR A 103 12.00 0.81 8.14
N TYR A 104 12.88 1.49 8.87
CA TYR A 104 14.17 0.93 9.25
C TYR A 104 14.44 1.16 10.74
N THR A 105 15.10 0.18 11.36
CA THR A 105 15.72 0.30 12.67
C THR A 105 17.21 0.50 12.49
N TYR A 106 17.78 1.50 13.18
CA TYR A 106 19.16 1.93 12.98
C TYR A 106 20.06 1.62 14.18
N GLN A 107 21.34 1.46 13.89
CA GLN A 107 22.44 1.43 14.86
C GLN A 107 23.48 2.49 14.50
N ASN A 108 24.00 3.20 15.50
CA ASN A 108 25.10 4.13 15.32
C ASN A 108 26.44 3.37 15.27
N GLY A 109 27.26 3.66 14.27
CA GLY A 109 28.64 3.19 14.17
C GLY A 109 29.62 4.06 14.96
N PRO A 110 30.86 3.57 15.20
CA PRO A 110 31.92 4.34 15.84
C PRO A 110 32.39 5.54 15.01
N ASP A 111 32.04 5.56 13.72
CA ASP A 111 32.21 6.68 12.78
C ASP A 111 31.12 7.76 12.89
N GLY A 112 30.16 7.60 13.82
CA GLY A 112 29.05 8.53 14.03
C GLY A 112 27.93 8.43 12.99
N GLN A 113 27.99 7.47 12.06
CA GLN A 113 26.96 7.26 11.04
C GLN A 113 25.90 6.25 11.51
N GLN A 114 24.68 6.36 10.95
CA GLN A 114 23.60 5.42 11.22
C GLN A 114 23.50 4.36 10.12
N TYR A 115 23.36 3.11 10.54
CA TYR A 115 23.28 1.93 9.67
C TYR A 115 21.99 1.16 9.98
N ALA A 116 21.23 0.79 8.95
CA ALA A 116 20.03 -0.02 9.08
C ALA A 116 20.41 -1.45 9.50
N ILE A 117 19.85 -1.92 10.61
CA ILE A 117 20.07 -3.27 11.14
C ILE A 117 18.82 -4.13 11.10
N GLY A 118 17.69 -3.53 10.74
CA GLY A 118 16.43 -4.19 10.45
C GLY A 118 15.49 -3.23 9.73
N GLY A 119 14.42 -3.77 9.15
CA GLY A 119 13.37 -3.00 8.52
C GLY A 119 12.10 -3.80 8.37
N GLU A 120 11.05 -3.13 7.90
CA GLU A 120 9.81 -3.78 7.50
C GLU A 120 9.07 -2.96 6.43
N VAL A 121 8.25 -3.64 5.64
CA VAL A 121 7.25 -3.03 4.75
C VAL A 121 5.86 -3.41 5.25
N GLN A 122 5.05 -2.41 5.59
CA GLN A 122 3.66 -2.64 6.00
C GLN A 122 2.81 -2.95 4.76
N ILE A 123 2.13 -4.09 4.77
CA ILE A 123 1.29 -4.55 3.67
C ILE A 123 -0.16 -4.64 4.15
N ASP A 124 -1.09 -4.13 3.34
CA ASP A 124 -2.51 -4.13 3.66
C ASP A 124 -3.13 -5.52 3.52
N THR A 125 -3.37 -6.20 4.65
CA THR A 125 -4.02 -7.52 4.69
C THR A 125 -5.55 -7.46 4.85
N SER A 126 -6.18 -6.31 4.60
CA SER A 126 -7.64 -6.20 4.64
C SER A 126 -8.31 -6.81 3.39
N PRO A 127 -9.55 -7.34 3.51
CA PRO A 127 -10.34 -7.71 2.34
C PRO A 127 -10.70 -6.49 1.50
N ILE A 128 -11.04 -6.73 0.23
CA ILE A 128 -11.72 -5.75 -0.61
C ILE A 128 -13.21 -5.96 -0.43
N GLU A 129 -13.87 -4.99 0.21
CA GLU A 129 -15.28 -5.07 0.57
C GLU A 129 -16.18 -5.34 -0.64
N GLY A 130 -17.05 -6.35 -0.51
CA GLY A 130 -18.02 -6.72 -1.54
C GLY A 130 -17.44 -7.42 -2.77
N ASP A 131 -16.13 -7.64 -2.83
CA ASP A 131 -15.46 -8.28 -3.98
C ASP A 131 -14.52 -9.41 -3.52
N PRO A 132 -15.03 -10.66 -3.44
CA PRO A 132 -14.24 -11.81 -3.02
C PRO A 132 -13.18 -12.18 -4.07
N GLU A 133 -13.43 -11.94 -5.36
CA GLU A 133 -12.49 -12.25 -6.44
C GLU A 133 -11.29 -11.32 -6.38
N ALA A 134 -11.53 -10.02 -6.21
CA ALA A 134 -10.48 -9.03 -6.00
C ALA A 134 -9.72 -9.30 -4.70
N THR A 135 -10.41 -9.73 -3.63
CA THR A 135 -9.77 -10.12 -2.36
C THR A 135 -8.83 -11.31 -2.55
N ILE A 136 -9.22 -12.34 -3.31
CA ILE A 136 -8.35 -13.48 -3.65
C ILE A 136 -7.12 -13.02 -4.43
N ALA A 137 -7.31 -12.13 -5.41
CA ALA A 137 -6.20 -11.59 -6.21
C ALA A 137 -5.22 -10.77 -5.34
N LYS A 138 -5.74 -9.86 -4.51
CA LYS A 138 -4.98 -9.08 -3.52
C LYS A 138 -4.20 -10.01 -2.59
N ALA A 139 -4.86 -11.00 -2.00
CA ALA A 139 -4.25 -11.95 -1.08
C ALA A 139 -3.10 -12.75 -1.71
N ARG A 140 -3.20 -13.14 -2.99
CA ARG A 140 -2.10 -13.81 -3.71
C ARG A 140 -0.87 -12.89 -3.85
N ILE A 141 -1.09 -11.62 -4.18
CA ILE A 141 -0.01 -10.64 -4.34
C ILE A 141 0.66 -10.38 -3.00
N ILE A 142 -0.11 -10.17 -1.93
CA ILE A 142 0.42 -9.99 -0.56
C ILE A 142 1.24 -11.19 -0.13
N ARG A 143 0.73 -12.41 -0.34
CA ARG A 143 1.46 -13.64 0.00
C ARG A 143 2.76 -13.75 -0.77
N ALA A 144 2.78 -13.40 -2.05
CA ALA A 144 3.98 -13.41 -2.86
C ALA A 144 4.99 -12.35 -2.37
N ALA A 145 4.52 -11.14 -2.06
CA ALA A 145 5.34 -10.05 -1.57
C ALA A 145 6.01 -10.36 -0.22
N ALA A 146 5.26 -10.94 0.70
CA ALA A 146 5.76 -11.37 1.99
C ALA A 146 6.78 -12.54 1.89
N LEU A 147 6.79 -13.27 0.78
CA LEU A 147 7.74 -14.36 0.54
C LEU A 147 8.80 -13.98 -0.52
N ALA A 148 8.90 -12.70 -0.90
CA ALA A 148 9.73 -12.28 -2.03
C ALA A 148 11.25 -12.39 -1.78
N PRO A 149 11.78 -12.00 -0.61
CA PRO A 149 13.20 -12.24 -0.32
C PRO A 149 13.52 -13.73 -0.18
N ALA A 150 14.77 -14.10 -0.44
CA ALA A 150 15.23 -15.48 -0.33
C ALA A 150 15.11 -16.03 1.10
N GLU A 151 15.30 -15.17 2.10
CA GLU A 151 15.20 -15.51 3.52
C GLU A 151 14.17 -14.60 4.21
N PRO A 152 12.86 -14.90 4.10
CA PRO A 152 11.83 -14.10 4.76
C PRO A 152 11.92 -14.21 6.29
N SER A 153 11.71 -13.09 6.97
CA SER A 153 11.69 -13.03 8.44
C SER A 153 10.46 -13.75 9.03
N SER A 154 10.41 -13.88 10.35
CA SER A 154 9.22 -14.40 11.03
C SER A 154 7.99 -13.52 10.82
N GLN A 155 8.18 -12.20 10.74
CA GLN A 155 7.10 -11.25 10.51
C GLN A 155 6.53 -11.42 9.11
N ASP A 156 7.39 -11.54 8.10
CA ASP A 156 6.96 -11.72 6.71
C ASP A 156 6.19 -13.03 6.54
N LYS A 157 6.66 -14.11 7.19
CA LYS A 157 5.92 -15.39 7.21
C LYS A 157 4.55 -15.27 7.87
N ALA A 158 4.41 -14.44 8.90
CA ALA A 158 3.11 -14.18 9.52
C ALA A 158 2.16 -13.43 8.57
N VAL A 159 2.66 -12.44 7.83
CA VAL A 159 1.89 -11.74 6.78
C VAL A 159 1.47 -12.69 5.66
N ALA A 160 2.36 -13.59 5.23
CA ALA A 160 2.04 -14.61 4.23
C ALA A 160 0.96 -15.59 4.71
N ALA A 161 0.98 -15.95 6.00
CA ALA A 161 -0.05 -16.78 6.63
C ALA A 161 -1.40 -16.05 6.70
N ALA A 162 -1.40 -14.78 7.11
CA ALA A 162 -2.59 -13.93 7.14
C ALA A 162 -3.22 -13.78 5.74
N ALA A 163 -2.39 -13.56 4.71
CA ALA A 163 -2.85 -13.51 3.32
C ALA A 163 -3.42 -14.86 2.84
N THR A 164 -2.86 -15.97 3.29
CA THR A 164 -3.41 -17.30 2.99
C THR A 164 -4.80 -17.49 3.61
N GLN A 165 -4.98 -17.05 4.86
CA GLN A 165 -6.28 -17.08 5.53
C GLN A 165 -7.29 -16.17 4.82
N LEU A 166 -6.89 -14.95 4.45
CA LEU A 166 -7.73 -14.01 3.70
C LEU A 166 -8.22 -14.63 2.38
N MET A 167 -7.33 -15.31 1.66
CA MET A 167 -7.67 -16.00 0.42
C MET A 167 -8.70 -17.13 0.64
N GLN A 168 -8.54 -17.91 1.72
CA GLN A 168 -9.45 -19.00 2.05
C GLN A 168 -10.85 -18.47 2.41
N SER A 169 -10.92 -17.41 3.21
CA SER A 169 -12.18 -16.76 3.56
C SER A 169 -12.91 -16.23 2.32
N ALA A 170 -12.20 -15.53 1.43
CA ALA A 170 -12.80 -15.00 0.21
C ALA A 170 -13.23 -16.11 -0.78
N GLN A 171 -12.51 -17.23 -0.85
CA GLN A 171 -12.94 -18.40 -1.62
C GLN A 171 -14.22 -19.04 -1.07
N GLN A 172 -14.39 -19.05 0.25
CA GLN A 172 -15.63 -19.50 0.86
C GLN A 172 -16.79 -18.56 0.50
N GLU A 173 -16.58 -17.25 0.64
CA GLU A 173 -17.58 -16.23 0.33
C GLU A 173 -18.00 -16.24 -1.15
N LEU A 174 -17.06 -16.52 -2.07
CA LEU A 174 -17.36 -16.67 -3.49
C LEU A 174 -18.30 -17.86 -3.75
N ARG A 175 -18.03 -19.02 -3.14
CA ARG A 175 -18.88 -20.22 -3.28
C ARG A 175 -20.28 -20.00 -2.70
N GLU A 176 -20.40 -19.30 -1.58
CA GLU A 176 -21.69 -18.96 -0.97
C GLU A 176 -22.51 -18.01 -1.86
N ARG A 177 -21.86 -17.11 -2.61
CA ARG A 177 -22.53 -16.26 -3.60
C ARG A 177 -23.03 -17.05 -4.82
N GLU A 178 -22.24 -18.00 -5.30
CA GLU A 178 -22.63 -18.86 -6.42
C GLU A 178 -23.89 -19.67 -6.07
N THR A 179 -23.90 -20.33 -4.90
CA THR A 179 -25.07 -21.12 -4.46
C THR A 179 -26.33 -20.28 -4.27
N ASN A 180 -26.21 -19.06 -3.73
CA ASN A 180 -27.36 -18.20 -3.49
C ASN A 180 -27.91 -17.55 -4.77
N SER A 181 -27.07 -17.41 -5.81
CA SER A 181 -27.48 -16.83 -7.10
C SER A 181 -28.28 -17.85 -7.92
N ASP A 182 -27.93 -19.14 -7.82
CA ASP A 182 -28.63 -20.23 -8.50
C ASP A 182 -30.04 -20.48 -7.93
N GLU A 183 -30.25 -20.28 -6.62
CA GLU A 183 -31.57 -20.44 -5.97
C GLU A 183 -32.59 -19.34 -6.36
N THR A 184 -32.14 -18.17 -6.79
CA THR A 184 -33.03 -17.07 -7.21
C THR A 184 -33.54 -17.20 -8.64
N GLU A 185 -32.88 -17.97 -9.51
CA GLU A 185 -33.29 -18.16 -10.90
C GLU A 185 -34.33 -19.29 -11.08
N GLU A 186 -34.46 -20.22 -10.13
CA GLU A 186 -35.46 -21.31 -10.21
C GLU A 186 -36.88 -20.91 -9.77
N LEU A 187 -37.07 -19.77 -9.09
CA LEU A 187 -38.39 -19.36 -8.57
C LEU A 187 -39.24 -18.54 -9.55
N ASP A 188 -38.69 -18.09 -10.68
CA ASP A 188 -39.42 -17.32 -11.70
C ASP A 188 -39.79 -18.15 -12.97
N GLY A 189 -39.25 -19.37 -13.11
CA GLY A 189 -39.53 -20.26 -14.25
C GLY A 189 -40.83 -21.07 -14.17
N GLU A 190 -41.37 -21.31 -12.96
CA GLU A 190 -42.50 -22.24 -12.75
C GLU A 190 -43.89 -21.55 -12.78
N LYS A 191 -43.97 -20.23 -12.99
CA LYS A 191 -45.25 -19.48 -13.02
C LYS A 191 -45.73 -19.10 -14.43
N LEU A 192 -45.28 -19.76 -15.49
CA LEU A 192 -45.78 -19.50 -16.85
C LEU A 192 -46.25 -20.75 -17.63
N LEU A 193 -46.33 -21.93 -17.00
CA LEU A 193 -46.73 -23.18 -17.68
C LEU A 193 -48.00 -23.86 -17.13
N SER A 194 -48.81 -23.21 -16.29
CA SER A 194 -50.06 -23.82 -15.76
C SER A 194 -51.37 -23.29 -16.38
N SER A 195 -51.34 -22.68 -17.56
CA SER A 195 -52.57 -22.32 -18.28
C SER A 195 -52.43 -22.41 -19.80
N VAL A 196 -52.24 -23.63 -20.31
CA VAL A 196 -52.57 -23.94 -21.71
C VAL A 196 -53.44 -25.20 -21.70
N ASP A 197 -54.74 -24.96 -21.77
CA ASP A 197 -55.78 -25.94 -22.05
C ASP A 197 -55.48 -26.62 -23.40
N VAL A 198 -55.44 -27.94 -23.42
CA VAL A 198 -55.18 -28.75 -24.61
C VAL A 198 -56.52 -29.08 -25.26
N ASN A 199 -56.94 -28.31 -26.28
CA ASN A 199 -57.81 -28.77 -27.36
C ASN A 199 -58.01 -27.68 -28.43
N ALA A 200 -57.22 -27.73 -29.50
CA ALA A 200 -57.61 -27.27 -30.84
C ALA A 200 -56.64 -27.81 -31.90
N ASP A 201 -57.21 -28.40 -32.96
CA ASP A 201 -56.55 -28.94 -34.17
C ASP A 201 -55.57 -27.98 -34.88
N PRO A 202 -54.62 -28.50 -35.68
CA PRO A 202 -53.56 -27.71 -36.30
C PRO A 202 -53.98 -27.11 -37.66
N PRO A 203 -53.40 -25.96 -38.02
CA PRO A 203 -53.10 -25.70 -39.43
C PRO A 203 -51.60 -25.51 -39.68
N SER A 204 -51.17 -26.21 -40.72
CA SER A 204 -49.91 -26.08 -41.45
C SER A 204 -49.66 -24.65 -41.96
N SER A 205 -48.45 -24.12 -41.79
CA SER A 205 -47.54 -23.67 -42.87
C SER A 205 -46.46 -22.72 -42.36
N GLU A 206 -45.21 -23.09 -42.62
CA GLU A 206 -44.04 -22.28 -43.00
C GLU A 206 -43.66 -21.00 -42.24
N GLY A 207 -42.40 -20.94 -41.79
CA GLY A 207 -41.77 -19.72 -41.31
C GLY A 207 -40.44 -19.94 -40.60
N SER A 208 -39.44 -20.47 -41.32
CA SER A 208 -38.05 -20.47 -40.86
C SER A 208 -37.52 -19.03 -40.84
N ALA A 209 -37.31 -18.45 -39.65
CA ALA A 209 -36.43 -17.30 -39.49
C ALA A 209 -35.88 -17.23 -38.07
N LEU A 210 -34.57 -17.44 -37.98
CA LEU A 210 -33.66 -16.98 -36.93
C LEU A 210 -34.10 -15.63 -36.34
N SER A 211 -34.12 -15.54 -35.01
CA SER A 211 -33.91 -14.26 -34.32
C SER A 211 -33.30 -14.52 -32.95
N SER A 212 -31.98 -14.29 -32.88
CA SER A 212 -31.30 -13.88 -31.65
C SER A 212 -32.01 -12.68 -31.02
N PRO A 213 -32.14 -12.64 -29.69
CA PRO A 213 -32.08 -11.40 -28.96
C PRO A 213 -30.67 -11.21 -28.40
N SER A 214 -29.96 -10.29 -29.03
CA SER A 214 -28.93 -9.46 -28.41
C SER A 214 -29.44 -8.91 -27.07
N GLN A 215 -28.58 -8.80 -26.05
CA GLN A 215 -28.15 -7.49 -25.54
C GLN A 215 -26.89 -7.63 -24.65
N PRO A 216 -26.11 -6.54 -24.51
CA PRO A 216 -24.71 -6.53 -24.13
C PRO A 216 -24.49 -5.86 -22.77
N GLU A 217 -24.00 -6.59 -21.78
CA GLU A 217 -23.57 -5.96 -20.52
C GLU A 217 -22.27 -6.52 -19.92
N ALA A 218 -21.60 -7.42 -20.65
CA ALA A 218 -20.30 -7.96 -20.23
C ALA A 218 -19.09 -7.10 -20.69
N ALA A 219 -19.30 -6.10 -21.56
CA ALA A 219 -18.20 -5.32 -22.15
C ALA A 219 -17.77 -4.11 -21.31
N ALA A 220 -18.55 -3.68 -20.31
CA ALA A 220 -18.24 -2.46 -19.53
C ALA A 220 -17.39 -2.70 -18.27
N LYS A 221 -17.28 -3.94 -17.77
CA LYS A 221 -16.38 -4.28 -16.65
C LYS A 221 -14.95 -4.65 -17.08
N SER A 222 -14.73 -4.89 -18.37
CA SER A 222 -13.40 -5.09 -18.96
C SER A 222 -12.65 -3.78 -19.26
N ALA A 223 -13.35 -2.64 -19.32
CA ALA A 223 -12.72 -1.36 -19.67
C ALA A 223 -11.82 -0.79 -18.55
N VAL A 224 -12.10 -1.11 -17.28
CA VAL A 224 -11.29 -0.62 -16.14
C VAL A 224 -9.95 -1.37 -16.04
N ILE A 225 -9.94 -2.68 -16.34
CA ILE A 225 -8.72 -3.48 -16.40
C ILE A 225 -7.85 -3.06 -17.59
N ASN A 226 -8.47 -2.76 -18.74
CA ASN A 226 -7.75 -2.26 -19.92
C ASN A 226 -7.28 -0.79 -19.80
N TYR A 227 -7.84 0.00 -18.87
CA TYR A 227 -7.33 1.34 -18.58
C TYR A 227 -6.02 1.29 -17.78
N PHE A 228 -5.90 0.35 -16.83
CA PHE A 228 -4.72 0.24 -15.97
C PHE A 228 -3.50 -0.42 -16.65
N LEU A 229 -3.72 -1.15 -17.74
CA LEU A 229 -2.64 -1.74 -18.55
C LEU A 229 -2.05 -0.78 -19.60
N LYS A 230 -2.70 0.34 -19.92
CA LYS A 230 -2.22 1.26 -20.97
C LYS A 230 -1.20 2.30 -20.47
N GLU A 231 -1.11 2.54 -19.16
CA GLU A 231 -0.09 3.45 -18.60
C GLU A 231 1.24 2.77 -18.27
N ALA A 232 1.26 1.45 -18.07
CA ALA A 232 2.49 0.70 -17.82
C ALA A 232 3.42 0.62 -19.05
N GLU A 233 2.87 0.67 -20.27
CA GLU A 233 3.69 0.68 -21.50
C GLU A 233 4.30 2.06 -21.82
N GLN A 234 3.66 3.16 -21.44
CA GLN A 234 4.20 4.50 -21.70
C GLN A 234 5.36 4.86 -20.76
N ALA A 235 5.34 4.36 -19.52
CA ALA A 235 6.47 4.53 -18.59
C ALA A 235 7.71 3.70 -18.97
N TYR A 236 7.52 2.57 -19.66
CA TYR A 236 8.63 1.74 -20.14
C TYR A 236 9.27 2.29 -21.43
N SER A 237 8.49 2.92 -22.32
CA SER A 237 9.03 3.49 -23.56
C SER A 237 9.83 4.78 -23.40
N GLN A 238 9.73 5.48 -22.25
CA GLN A 238 10.48 6.73 -22.00
C GLN A 238 11.74 6.55 -21.12
N SER A 239 11.99 5.36 -20.58
CA SER A 239 13.12 5.12 -19.66
C SER A 239 14.19 4.16 -20.19
N SER A 240 14.18 3.84 -21.48
CA SER A 240 15.30 3.12 -22.12
C SER A 240 16.50 4.06 -22.29
N PRO A 241 17.64 3.86 -21.58
CA PRO A 241 18.87 4.53 -21.96
C PRO A 241 19.30 3.99 -23.33
N GLN A 242 19.36 4.84 -24.34
CA GLN A 242 20.05 4.48 -25.58
C GLN A 242 21.52 4.22 -25.24
N SER A 243 21.85 2.93 -25.18
CA SER A 243 23.21 2.44 -25.26
C SER A 243 23.88 3.02 -26.49
N ALA A 244 24.98 3.72 -26.25
CA ALA A 244 25.97 4.06 -27.25
C ALA A 244 26.35 2.84 -28.12
N GLY A 245 26.55 3.07 -29.42
CA GLY A 245 27.24 2.09 -30.27
C GLY A 245 26.91 2.17 -31.76
N SER A 246 27.48 3.12 -32.49
CA SER A 246 27.85 3.07 -33.93
C SER A 246 28.03 4.48 -34.46
N LEU A 247 29.00 4.82 -35.31
CA LEU A 247 30.11 4.09 -35.90
C LEU A 247 31.03 5.18 -36.49
N PHE A 248 32.32 5.02 -36.26
CA PHE A 248 33.39 5.75 -36.91
C PHE A 248 33.40 5.37 -38.42
N LEU A 249 33.21 6.31 -39.36
CA LEU A 249 33.77 6.21 -40.73
C LEU A 249 33.62 7.50 -41.60
N LEU A 250 34.79 8.07 -41.96
CA LEU A 250 35.19 8.82 -43.17
C LEU A 250 34.21 9.80 -43.88
N ALA A 251 34.62 11.09 -43.92
CA ALA A 251 35.13 11.78 -45.13
C ALA A 251 35.59 13.21 -44.77
#